data_AF-A0A8J2YEA9-F1
#
_entry.id   AF-A0A8J2YEA9-F1
#
_cell.length_a   1.000
_cell.length_b   1.000
_cell.length_c   1.000
_cell.angle_alpha   90.00
_cell.angle_beta   90.00
_cell.angle_gamma   90.00
#
_symmetry.space_group_name_H-M   'P 1'
#
loop_
_entity.id
_entity.type
_entity.pdbx_description
1 polymer ?
#
loop_
_entity_poly.entity_id
_entity_poly.type
_entity_poly.pdbx_seq_one_letter_code
_entity_poly.pdbx_strand_id
1 'polypeptide(L)'
;MGNGRETEVMRALQEVKDPEIPAVSILELGMVNQATVTGHHVRVEVTPTFVGCPALDWIHGQIVEHLKKIPGIEEVEVVFVIDPPWTSDRITLEGRRKLESFGIAPPPKTEDPDPLNTVPRCPYCGADQGEVKNLFGPTACRSIYYCKHCRQPFEGMKAV
;
A
#
# COMPACT_ATOMS: atom_id res chain seq x y z
N MET A 1 29.53 -10.83 -0.28
CA MET A 1 28.61 -11.73 -1.01
C MET A 1 27.18 -11.64 -0.44
N GLY A 2 26.61 -10.43 -0.29
CA GLY A 2 25.31 -10.22 0.38
C GLY A 2 24.10 -9.98 -0.56
N ASN A 3 24.33 -9.46 -1.77
CA ASN A 3 23.25 -8.82 -2.52
C ASN A 3 22.28 -9.77 -3.24
N GLY A 4 22.65 -11.04 -3.45
CA GLY A 4 21.81 -11.98 -4.22
C GLY A 4 20.53 -12.36 -3.49
N ARG A 5 20.65 -12.76 -2.22
CA ARG A 5 19.52 -13.24 -1.43
C ARG A 5 18.56 -12.12 -1.03
N GLU A 6 19.09 -10.94 -0.71
CA GLU A 6 18.27 -9.74 -0.47
C GLU A 6 17.43 -9.39 -1.71
N THR A 7 18.02 -9.48 -2.91
CA THR A 7 17.30 -9.25 -4.17
C THR A 7 16.16 -10.27 -4.36
N GLU A 8 16.38 -11.54 -4.02
CA GLU A 8 15.34 -12.57 -4.09
C GLU A 8 14.20 -12.33 -3.09
N VAL A 9 14.54 -11.91 -1.87
CA VAL A 9 13.56 -11.53 -0.83
C VAL A 9 12.71 -10.35 -1.33
N MET A 10 13.33 -9.29 -1.85
CA MET A 10 12.60 -8.14 -2.38
C MET A 10 11.70 -8.54 -3.57
N ARG A 11 12.17 -9.41 -4.46
CA ARG A 11 11.35 -9.95 -5.55
C ARG A 11 10.16 -10.76 -5.03
N ALA A 12 10.35 -11.57 -3.99
CA ALA A 12 9.25 -12.32 -3.38
C ALA A 12 8.22 -11.40 -2.69
N LEU A 13 8.67 -10.36 -1.99
CA LEU A 13 7.80 -9.36 -1.38
C LEU A 13 7.02 -8.53 -2.41
N GLN A 14 7.57 -8.35 -3.63
CA GLN A 14 6.88 -7.69 -4.75
C GLN A 14 5.65 -8.46 -5.24
N GLU A 15 5.61 -9.79 -5.04
CA GLU A 15 4.47 -10.64 -5.40
C GLU A 15 3.36 -10.62 -4.35
N VAL A 16 3.66 -10.20 -3.12
CA VAL A 16 2.63 -10.06 -2.07
C VAL A 16 1.76 -8.84 -2.36
N LYS A 17 0.51 -9.09 -2.74
CA LYS A 17 -0.50 -8.07 -3.06
C LYS A 17 -1.38 -7.75 -1.86
N ASP A 18 -1.87 -6.52 -1.82
CA ASP A 18 -2.94 -6.15 -0.91
C ASP A 18 -4.24 -6.86 -1.35
N PRO A 19 -4.94 -7.60 -0.47
CA PRO A 19 -6.16 -8.32 -0.84
C PRO A 19 -7.32 -7.39 -1.20
N GLU A 20 -7.31 -6.16 -0.69
CA GLU A 20 -8.31 -5.14 -1.00
C GLU A 20 -7.96 -4.36 -2.28
N ILE A 21 -6.67 -4.31 -2.64
CA ILE A 21 -6.16 -3.68 -3.85
C ILE A 21 -5.19 -4.63 -4.60
N PRO A 22 -5.69 -5.69 -5.26
CA PRO A 22 -4.84 -6.73 -5.87
C PRO A 22 -3.89 -6.23 -6.96
N ALA A 23 -4.15 -5.05 -7.50
CA ALA A 23 -3.30 -4.41 -8.50
C ALA A 23 -1.93 -3.96 -7.94
N VAL A 24 -1.78 -3.80 -6.63
CA VAL A 24 -0.63 -3.15 -6.00
C VAL A 24 0.02 -4.07 -4.96
N SER A 25 1.35 -4.11 -4.92
CA SER A 25 2.09 -4.87 -3.91
C SER A 25 2.30 -4.10 -2.61
N ILE A 26 2.61 -4.83 -1.54
CA ILE A 26 3.00 -4.22 -0.25
C ILE A 26 4.28 -3.38 -0.36
N LEU A 27 5.16 -3.68 -1.33
CA LEU A 27 6.33 -2.85 -1.63
C LEU A 27 5.92 -1.56 -2.34
N GLU A 28 5.00 -1.66 -3.29
CA GLU A 28 4.52 -0.50 -4.06
C GLU A 28 3.71 0.47 -3.21
N LEU A 29 2.99 -0.04 -2.21
CA LEU A 29 2.32 0.74 -1.16
C LEU A 29 3.30 1.28 -0.11
N GLY A 30 4.58 0.88 -0.14
CA GLY A 30 5.59 1.31 0.83
C GLY A 30 5.32 0.80 2.25
N MET A 31 4.63 -0.33 2.39
CA MET A 31 4.32 -0.94 3.70
C MET A 31 5.56 -1.59 4.32
N VAL A 32 6.48 -2.13 3.52
CA VAL A 32 7.70 -2.75 4.03
C VAL A 32 8.71 -1.67 4.41
N ASN A 33 9.12 -1.63 5.68
CA ASN A 33 10.18 -0.74 6.17
C ASN A 33 11.56 -1.32 5.88
N GLN A 34 11.74 -2.58 6.24
CA GLN A 34 13.01 -3.25 6.18
C GLN A 34 12.82 -4.77 6.05
N ALA A 35 13.68 -5.40 5.26
CA ALA A 35 13.82 -6.85 5.22
C ALA A 35 15.28 -7.18 5.50
N THR A 36 15.55 -7.96 6.55
CA THR A 36 16.91 -8.32 6.98
C THR A 36 17.08 -9.82 6.86
N VAL A 37 18.17 -10.24 6.22
CA VAL A 37 18.50 -11.66 6.01
C VAL A 37 19.70 -12.02 6.87
N THR A 38 19.55 -12.98 7.79
CA THR A 38 20.62 -13.46 8.67
C THR A 38 20.73 -14.98 8.57
N GLY A 39 21.69 -15.48 7.78
CA GLY A 39 21.85 -16.91 7.54
C GLY A 39 20.64 -17.51 6.81
N HIS A 40 19.84 -18.29 7.55
CA HIS A 40 18.60 -18.96 7.12
C HIS A 40 17.32 -18.28 7.63
N HIS A 41 17.46 -17.18 8.38
CA HIS A 41 16.37 -16.39 8.95
C HIS A 41 16.12 -15.13 8.12
N VAL A 42 14.85 -14.80 7.88
CA VAL A 42 14.43 -13.52 7.30
C VAL A 42 13.43 -12.82 8.20
N ARG A 43 13.78 -11.58 8.59
CA ARG A 43 12.90 -10.71 9.36
C ARG A 43 12.39 -9.57 8.49
N VAL A 44 11.07 -9.41 8.40
CA VAL A 44 10.41 -8.36 7.62
C VAL A 44 9.62 -7.45 8.56
N GLU A 45 9.93 -6.16 8.54
CA GLU A 45 9.16 -5.13 9.22
C GLU A 45 8.16 -4.49 8.28
N VAL A 46 6.89 -4.49 8.69
CA VAL A 46 5.77 -3.99 7.89
C VAL A 46 4.98 -2.96 8.69
N THR A 47 4.78 -1.78 8.14
CA THR A 47 3.84 -0.78 8.70
C THR A 47 2.52 -0.84 7.94
N PRO A 48 1.40 -1.11 8.64
CA PRO A 48 0.09 -1.20 8.02
C PRO A 48 -0.39 0.17 7.52
N THR A 49 -1.15 0.20 6.42
CA THR A 49 -1.73 1.44 5.87
C THR A 49 -2.80 2.06 6.77
N PHE A 50 -3.38 1.26 7.67
CA PHE A 50 -4.34 1.69 8.68
C PHE A 50 -4.24 0.81 9.94
N VAL A 51 -4.41 1.40 11.11
CA VAL A 51 -4.42 0.66 12.39
C VAL A 51 -5.67 -0.20 12.48
N GLY A 52 -5.51 -1.50 12.75
CA GLY A 52 -6.63 -2.44 12.80
C GLY A 52 -7.12 -2.91 11.44
N CYS A 53 -6.28 -2.80 10.39
CA CYS A 53 -6.59 -3.35 9.08
C CYS A 53 -6.86 -4.86 9.17
N PRO A 54 -8.03 -5.36 8.70
CA PRO A 54 -8.35 -6.79 8.76
C PRO A 54 -7.47 -7.63 7.82
N ALA A 55 -6.79 -7.00 6.85
CA ALA A 55 -5.94 -7.69 5.88
C ALA A 55 -4.58 -8.12 6.44
N LEU A 56 -4.21 -7.77 7.68
CA LEU A 56 -2.86 -8.02 8.19
C LEU A 56 -2.52 -9.50 8.33
N ASP A 57 -3.47 -10.33 8.79
CA ASP A 57 -3.25 -11.77 8.91
C ASP A 57 -3.04 -12.41 7.52
N TRP A 58 -3.77 -11.92 6.52
CA TRP A 58 -3.60 -12.35 5.13
C TRP A 58 -2.23 -11.96 4.59
N ILE A 59 -1.83 -10.69 4.77
CA ILE A 59 -0.53 -10.18 4.33
C ILE A 59 0.60 -10.94 5.03
N HIS A 60 0.49 -11.20 6.34
CA HIS A 60 1.45 -12.00 7.09
C HIS A 60 1.62 -13.39 6.46
N GLY A 61 0.51 -14.10 6.24
CA GLY A 61 0.51 -15.42 5.62
C GLY A 61 1.17 -15.41 4.23
N GLN A 62 0.83 -14.43 3.40
CA GLN A 62 1.40 -14.28 2.06
C GLN A 62 2.91 -13.99 2.07
N ILE A 63 3.39 -13.14 2.99
CA ILE A 63 4.83 -12.89 3.16
C ILE A 63 5.56 -14.19 3.52
N VAL A 64 5.07 -14.90 4.54
CA VAL A 64 5.67 -16.17 4.97
C VAL A 64 5.69 -17.20 3.85
N GLU A 65 4.58 -17.34 3.13
CA GLU A 65 4.45 -18.28 2.01
C GLU A 65 5.43 -17.97 0.87
N HIS A 66 5.57 -16.70 0.48
CA HIS A 66 6.45 -16.31 -0.62
C HIS A 66 7.93 -16.41 -0.24
N LEU A 67 8.30 -16.05 0.99
CA LEU A 67 9.68 -16.12 1.44
C LEU A 67 10.14 -17.56 1.67
N LYS A 68 9.29 -18.45 2.19
CA LYS A 68 9.63 -19.88 2.36
C LYS A 68 9.86 -20.63 1.05
N LYS A 69 9.45 -20.08 -0.10
CA LYS A 69 9.76 -20.65 -1.43
C LYS A 69 11.21 -20.40 -1.85
N ILE A 70 11.93 -19.49 -1.20
CA ILE A 70 13.33 -19.18 -1.53
C ILE A 70 14.23 -20.26 -0.92
N PRO A 71 15.08 -20.93 -1.72
CA PRO A 71 15.99 -21.96 -1.21
C PRO A 71 16.91 -21.46 -0.10
N GLY A 72 16.93 -22.18 1.02
CA GLY A 72 17.77 -21.87 2.18
C GLY A 72 17.17 -20.87 3.16
N ILE A 73 15.92 -20.44 3.00
CA ILE A 73 15.15 -19.79 4.07
C ILE A 73 14.41 -20.88 4.86
N GLU A 74 14.64 -20.93 6.17
CA GLU A 74 13.99 -21.88 7.08
C GLU A 74 12.99 -21.17 8.01
N GLU A 75 13.37 -19.98 8.47
CA GLU A 75 12.59 -19.18 9.41
C GLU A 75 12.25 -17.81 8.81
N VAL A 76 10.99 -17.41 8.99
CA VAL A 76 10.47 -16.12 8.53
C VAL A 76 9.72 -15.48 9.68
N GLU A 77 10.16 -14.30 10.09
CA GLU A 77 9.54 -13.47 11.11
C GLU A 77 8.98 -12.21 10.47
N VAL A 78 7.68 -11.96 10.65
CA VAL A 78 7.01 -10.76 10.17
C VAL A 78 6.57 -9.95 11.38
N VAL A 79 7.07 -8.71 11.49
CA VAL A 79 6.78 -7.81 12.59
C VAL A 79 6.00 -6.62 12.07
N PHE A 80 4.80 -6.40 12.63
CA PHE A 80 4.01 -5.21 12.35
C PHE A 80 4.43 -4.06 13.25
N VAL A 81 4.82 -2.94 12.65
CA VAL A 81 5.31 -1.75 13.35
C VAL A 81 4.34 -0.60 13.10
N ILE A 82 3.88 0.05 14.16
CA ILE A 82 2.94 1.18 14.08
C ILE A 82 3.60 2.55 14.31
N ASP A 83 4.87 2.57 14.72
CA ASP A 83 5.65 3.78 14.96
C ASP A 83 6.99 3.70 14.19
N PRO A 84 7.28 4.61 13.25
CA PRO A 84 6.40 5.69 12.81
C PRO A 84 5.16 5.17 12.05
N PRO A 85 4.05 5.93 12.03
CA PRO A 85 2.86 5.54 11.28
C PRO A 85 3.12 5.56 9.77
N TRP A 86 2.34 4.78 9.02
CA TRP A 86 2.39 4.80 7.58
C TRP A 86 1.79 6.11 7.05
N THR A 87 2.44 6.71 6.05
CA THR A 87 1.93 7.86 5.32
C THR A 87 1.78 7.53 3.83
N SER A 88 0.81 8.19 3.21
CA SER A 88 0.47 8.05 1.79
C SER A 88 1.58 8.48 0.82
N ASP A 89 2.56 9.23 1.31
CA ASP A 89 3.77 9.60 0.55
C ASP A 89 4.71 8.43 0.29
N ARG A 90 4.58 7.34 1.05
CA ARG A 90 5.38 6.12 0.89
C ARG A 90 5.00 5.33 -0.37
N ILE A 91 3.84 5.59 -0.97
CA ILE A 91 3.41 4.93 -2.19
C ILE A 91 4.35 5.31 -3.33
N THR A 92 4.96 4.30 -3.93
CA THR A 92 5.87 4.45 -5.06
C THR A 92 5.18 5.04 -6.29
N LEU A 93 5.96 5.57 -7.24
CA LEU A 93 5.42 6.06 -8.50
C LEU A 93 4.66 4.96 -9.25
N GLU A 94 5.20 3.74 -9.24
CA GLU A 94 4.55 2.58 -9.87
C GLU A 94 3.26 2.19 -9.15
N GLY A 95 3.27 2.18 -7.81
CA GLY A 95 2.07 1.95 -7.01
C GLY A 95 0.97 2.97 -7.31
N ARG A 96 1.31 4.26 -7.42
CA ARG A 96 0.36 5.31 -7.82
C ARG A 96 -0.23 5.07 -9.21
N ARG A 97 0.58 4.67 -10.19
CA ARG A 97 0.09 4.34 -11.54
C ARG A 97 -0.84 3.13 -11.54
N LYS A 98 -0.50 2.09 -10.77
CA LYS A 98 -1.31 0.88 -10.65
C LYS A 98 -2.64 1.14 -9.97
N LEU A 99 -2.66 1.95 -8.91
CA LEU A 99 -3.89 2.44 -8.28
C LEU A 99 -4.80 3.12 -9.30
N GLU A 100 -4.26 4.07 -10.05
CA GLU A 100 -5.02 4.80 -11.07
C GLU A 100 -5.56 3.86 -12.16
N SER A 101 -4.74 2.93 -12.65
CA SER A 101 -5.16 1.93 -13.65
C SER A 101 -6.24 0.96 -13.14
N PHE A 102 -6.27 0.72 -11.83
CA PHE A 102 -7.28 -0.10 -11.16
C PHE A 102 -8.58 0.69 -10.89
N GLY A 103 -8.57 2.02 -11.09
CA GLY A 103 -9.70 2.89 -10.86
C GLY A 103 -9.75 3.53 -9.46
N ILE A 104 -8.66 3.42 -8.69
CA ILE A 104 -8.52 4.11 -7.40
C ILE A 104 -7.63 5.34 -7.60
N ALA A 105 -8.18 6.51 -7.33
CA ALA A 105 -7.42 7.75 -7.41
C ALA A 105 -6.28 7.75 -6.37
N PRO A 106 -5.01 7.95 -6.79
CA PRO A 106 -3.89 8.05 -5.87
C PRO A 106 -4.02 9.27 -4.96
N PRO A 107 -3.54 9.19 -3.70
CA PRO A 107 -3.67 10.30 -2.76
C PRO A 107 -2.84 11.52 -3.22
N PRO A 108 -3.33 12.76 -3.02
CA PRO A 108 -2.52 13.95 -3.19
C PRO A 108 -1.24 13.88 -2.34
N LYS A 109 -0.16 14.52 -2.81
CA LYS A 109 1.01 14.77 -1.97
C LYS A 109 0.77 16.06 -1.20
N THR A 110 0.63 15.98 0.11
CA THR A 110 0.40 17.13 0.99
C THR A 110 0.94 16.83 2.38
N GLU A 111 1.54 17.82 3.03
CA GLU A 111 2.17 17.65 4.36
C GLU A 111 1.14 17.58 5.50
N ASP A 112 -0.05 18.16 5.30
CA ASP A 112 -1.13 18.18 6.29
C ASP A 112 -2.48 17.90 5.60
N PRO A 113 -2.80 16.61 5.34
CA PRO A 113 -4.03 16.25 4.67
C PRO A 113 -5.26 16.45 5.57
N ASP A 114 -6.09 17.43 5.26
CA ASP A 114 -7.44 17.53 5.80
C ASP A 114 -8.33 16.45 5.15
N PRO A 115 -8.90 15.48 5.91
CA PRO A 115 -9.73 14.42 5.35
C PRO A 115 -10.96 14.91 4.58
N LEU A 116 -11.49 16.10 4.89
CA LEU A 116 -12.68 16.68 4.27
C LEU A 116 -12.37 17.53 3.03
N ASN A 117 -11.14 18.02 2.91
CA ASN A 117 -10.77 18.98 1.86
C ASN A 117 -9.63 18.48 0.95
N THR A 118 -8.90 17.44 1.34
CA THR A 118 -7.84 16.83 0.53
C THR A 118 -8.45 15.85 -0.48
N VAL A 119 -8.63 16.31 -1.71
CA VAL A 119 -9.30 15.55 -2.77
C VAL A 119 -8.29 15.14 -3.86
N PRO A 120 -8.17 13.84 -4.20
CA PRO A 120 -7.35 13.39 -5.32
C PRO A 120 -7.89 13.87 -6.66
N ARG A 121 -6.99 13.95 -7.64
CA ARG A 121 -7.35 14.26 -9.03
C ARG A 121 -8.31 13.19 -9.55
N CYS A 122 -9.31 13.61 -10.31
CA CYS A 122 -10.28 12.69 -10.87
C CYS A 122 -9.59 11.69 -11.82
N PRO A 123 -9.70 10.36 -11.59
CA PRO A 123 -8.99 9.36 -12.40
C PRO A 123 -9.57 9.24 -13.82
N TYR A 124 -10.75 9.82 -14.08
CA TYR A 124 -11.41 9.73 -15.38
C TYR A 124 -11.10 10.91 -16.31
N CYS A 125 -11.00 12.12 -15.76
CA CYS A 125 -10.81 13.34 -16.57
C CYS A 125 -9.60 14.19 -16.16
N GLY A 126 -8.89 13.80 -15.09
CA GLY A 126 -7.72 14.53 -14.58
C GLY A 126 -8.01 15.86 -13.89
N ALA A 127 -9.28 16.23 -13.69
CA ALA A 127 -9.65 17.49 -13.06
C ALA A 127 -9.46 17.48 -11.55
N ASP A 128 -9.05 18.63 -11.00
CA ASP A 128 -8.84 18.86 -9.55
C ASP A 128 -10.11 19.39 -8.85
N GLN A 129 -11.24 19.38 -9.54
CA GLN A 129 -12.53 19.91 -9.05
C GLN A 129 -13.35 18.82 -8.36
N GLY A 130 -12.73 18.11 -7.41
CA GLY A 130 -13.40 17.08 -6.64
C GLY A 130 -13.96 17.61 -5.32
N GLU A 131 -14.90 16.87 -4.74
CA GLU A 131 -15.33 17.04 -3.35
C GLU A 131 -15.43 15.67 -2.67
N VAL A 132 -15.21 15.65 -1.35
CA VAL A 132 -15.42 14.45 -0.55
C VAL A 132 -16.93 14.20 -0.46
N LYS A 133 -17.37 13.03 -0.96
CA LYS A 133 -18.77 12.62 -0.85
C LYS A 133 -19.01 11.75 0.38
N ASN A 134 -18.07 10.88 0.69
CA ASN A 134 -18.08 10.05 1.89
C ASN A 134 -16.64 9.74 2.34
N LEU A 135 -16.33 9.97 3.61
CA LEU A 135 -15.04 9.63 4.22
C LEU A 135 -14.85 8.11 4.40
N PHE A 136 -15.91 7.33 4.28
CA PHE A 136 -15.88 5.89 4.46
C PHE A 136 -16.19 5.21 3.14
N GLY A 137 -15.16 4.66 2.50
CA GLY A 137 -15.27 3.80 1.34
C GLY A 137 -15.41 2.32 1.72
N PRO A 138 -15.26 1.41 0.73
CA PRO A 138 -15.31 -0.04 0.97
C PRO A 138 -14.25 -0.56 1.94
N THR A 139 -13.16 0.19 2.12
CA THR A 139 -12.06 -0.16 3.02
C THR A 139 -11.62 1.06 3.83
N ALA A 140 -10.95 0.84 4.96
CA ALA A 140 -10.59 1.91 5.88
C ALA A 140 -9.67 2.96 5.25
N CYS A 141 -8.78 2.53 4.34
CA CYS A 141 -7.84 3.40 3.63
C CYS A 141 -8.47 4.15 2.44
N ARG A 142 -9.76 3.95 2.13
CA ARG A 142 -10.43 4.52 0.96
C ARG A 142 -11.58 5.44 1.32
N SER A 143 -11.80 6.44 0.46
CA SER A 143 -12.90 7.40 0.50
C SER A 143 -13.61 7.46 -0.86
N ILE A 144 -14.84 7.97 -0.86
CA ILE A 144 -15.63 8.22 -2.07
C ILE A 144 -15.65 9.73 -2.33
N TYR A 145 -15.26 10.11 -3.54
CA TYR A 145 -15.21 11.47 -4.03
C TYR A 145 -16.20 11.67 -5.17
N TYR A 146 -16.53 12.91 -5.47
CA TYR A 146 -17.34 13.28 -6.63
C TYR A 146 -16.64 14.37 -7.44
N CYS A 147 -16.45 14.12 -8.73
CA CYS A 147 -15.84 15.10 -9.63
C CYS A 147 -16.91 16.05 -10.19
N LYS A 148 -16.77 17.35 -9.95
CA LYS A 148 -17.70 18.37 -10.46
C LYS A 148 -17.56 18.61 -11.96
N HIS A 149 -16.40 18.29 -12.53
CA HIS A 149 -16.13 18.47 -13.96
C HIS A 149 -16.80 17.40 -14.82
N CYS A 150 -16.44 16.12 -14.64
CA CYS A 150 -17.04 15.02 -15.43
C CYS A 150 -18.34 14.47 -14.82
N ARG A 151 -18.72 14.93 -13.61
CA ARG A 151 -19.95 14.51 -12.89
C ARG A 151 -20.01 13.03 -12.56
N GLN A 152 -18.86 12.45 -12.21
CA GLN A 152 -18.75 11.04 -11.84
C GLN A 152 -18.31 10.90 -10.37
N PRO A 153 -18.91 9.96 -9.61
CA PRO A 153 -18.33 9.50 -8.38
C PRO A 153 -17.09 8.64 -8.67
N PHE A 154 -16.11 8.68 -7.79
CA PHE A 154 -14.90 7.86 -7.89
C PHE A 154 -14.33 7.56 -6.52
N GLU A 155 -13.50 6.52 -6.45
CA GLU A 155 -12.86 6.09 -5.23
C GLU A 155 -11.43 6.61 -5.21
N GLY A 156 -10.93 6.93 -4.02
CA GLY A 156 -9.53 7.34 -3.85
C GLY A 156 -8.99 6.83 -2.54
N MET A 157 -7.69 6.58 -2.53
CA MET A 157 -6.97 6.29 -1.29
C MET A 157 -6.83 7.59 -0.49
N LYS A 158 -7.00 7.50 0.82
CA LYS A 158 -6.88 8.64 1.73
C LYS A 158 -5.44 9.14 1.77
N ALA A 159 -5.28 10.46 1.80
CA ALA A 159 -4.03 11.07 2.19
C ALA A 159 -3.96 11.05 3.73
N VAL A 160 -2.88 10.48 4.25
CA VAL A 160 -2.48 10.38 5.65
C VAL A 160 -0.98 10.48 5.75
#